data_AF-A0A948WZL8-F1
#
_entry.id   AF-A0A948WZL8-F1
#
_cell.length_a   1.000
_cell.length_b   1.000
_cell.length_c   1.000
_cell.angle_alpha   90.00
_cell.angle_beta   90.00
_cell.angle_gamma   90.00
#
_symmetry.space_group_name_H-M   'P 1'
#
loop_
_entity.id
_entity.type
_entity.pdbx_description
1 polymer ?
#
loop_
_entity_poly.entity_id
_entity_poly.type
_entity_poly.pdbx_seq_one_letter_code
_entity_poly.pdbx_strand_id
1 'polypeptide(L)'
;MKTFVQLRRMLPLGLQSFTEIRQRNLIYVDKTRYLYQLAMTSQPQLLTRPRRFGKSTLVSAFEELFLHGVAPYDGHDSYFKGLEIEQLWPQVPENDGPFYVLHLDFSELLQNCK
;
A
#
# COMPACT_ATOMS: atom_id res chain seq x y z
N MET A 1 17.48 7.82 -35.04
CA MET A 1 18.05 8.08 -33.70
C MET A 1 16.92 7.89 -32.69
N LYS A 2 16.96 6.82 -31.87
CA LYS A 2 15.94 6.60 -30.84
C LYS A 2 16.24 7.55 -29.68
N THR A 3 15.38 8.52 -29.45
CA THR A 3 15.48 9.45 -28.32
C THR A 3 15.43 8.63 -27.04
N PHE A 4 16.58 8.44 -26.39
CA PHE A 4 16.67 7.92 -25.03
C PHE A 4 16.11 9.00 -24.09
N VAL A 5 14.78 9.14 -24.07
CA VAL A 5 14.12 9.79 -22.93
C VAL A 5 14.20 8.76 -21.82
N GLN A 6 15.21 8.93 -20.97
CA GLN A 6 15.25 8.28 -19.67
C GLN A 6 13.96 8.75 -18.96
N LEU A 7 12.92 7.91 -18.96
CA LEU A 7 11.65 8.13 -18.27
C LEU A 7 11.96 8.21 -16.77
N ARG A 8 12.40 9.39 -16.32
CA ARG A 8 12.59 9.68 -14.91
C ARG A 8 11.22 9.67 -14.27
N ARG A 9 10.86 8.54 -13.65
CA ARG A 9 9.71 8.47 -12.75
C ARG A 9 9.84 9.59 -11.72
N MET A 10 8.74 10.30 -11.46
CA MET A 10 8.76 11.40 -10.51
C MET A 10 8.74 10.88 -9.08
N LEU A 11 9.34 11.65 -8.15
CA LEU A 11 9.22 11.37 -6.72
C LEU A 11 7.80 11.74 -6.24
N PRO A 12 7.19 10.93 -5.35
CA PRO A 12 5.88 11.22 -4.78
C PRO A 12 5.98 12.31 -3.70
N LEU A 13 6.21 13.55 -4.10
CA LEU A 13 6.32 14.69 -3.18
C LEU A 13 4.94 15.01 -2.60
N GLY A 14 4.79 14.87 -1.28
CA GLY A 14 3.53 15.14 -0.57
C GLY A 14 2.45 14.07 -0.77
N LEU A 15 2.66 13.10 -1.67
CA LEU A 15 1.75 12.00 -1.93
C LEU A 15 2.10 10.80 -1.04
N GLN A 16 1.11 10.29 -0.32
CA GLN A 16 1.30 9.18 0.61
C GLN A 16 0.46 7.95 0.27
N SER A 17 -0.60 8.09 -0.53
CA SER A 17 -1.44 6.96 -0.96
C SER A 17 -0.63 5.97 -1.81
N PHE A 18 -0.64 4.70 -1.42
CA PHE A 18 0.02 3.64 -2.18
C PHE A 18 -0.60 3.49 -3.57
N THR A 19 -1.93 3.46 -3.67
CA THR A 19 -2.64 3.31 -4.93
C THR A 19 -2.33 4.45 -5.89
N GLU A 20 -2.36 5.70 -5.41
CA GLU A 20 -2.03 6.86 -6.26
C GLU A 20 -0.58 6.84 -6.74
N ILE A 21 0.38 6.41 -5.89
CA ILE A 21 1.78 6.27 -6.28
C ILE A 21 1.91 5.27 -7.44
N ARG A 22 1.16 4.16 -7.37
CA ARG A 22 1.19 3.09 -8.37
C ARG A 22 0.45 3.50 -9.65
N GLN A 23 -0.74 4.07 -9.54
CA GLN A 23 -1.53 4.61 -10.66
C GLN A 23 -0.76 5.65 -11.48
N ARG A 24 -0.11 6.60 -10.79
CA ARG A 24 0.66 7.69 -11.43
C ARG A 24 2.06 7.25 -11.87
N ASN A 25 2.42 5.97 -11.73
CA ASN A 25 3.73 5.41 -12.07
C ASN A 25 4.90 6.19 -11.46
N LEU A 26 4.75 6.61 -10.21
CA LEU A 26 5.77 7.34 -9.45
C LEU A 26 6.82 6.39 -8.89
N ILE A 27 7.92 6.94 -8.39
CA ILE A 27 8.94 6.14 -7.72
C ILE A 27 8.35 5.57 -6.41
N TYR A 28 8.24 4.25 -6.37
CA TYR A 28 7.95 3.47 -5.17
C TYR A 28 9.12 2.56 -4.89
N VAL A 29 9.61 2.56 -3.65
CA VAL A 29 10.65 1.63 -3.20
C VAL A 29 9.95 0.40 -2.66
N ASP A 30 10.11 -0.72 -3.34
CA ASP A 30 9.48 -1.97 -2.92
C ASP A 30 10.04 -2.44 -1.57
N LYS A 31 9.14 -2.54 -0.59
CA LYS A 31 9.37 -3.10 0.75
C LYS A 31 8.24 -4.06 1.13
N THR A 32 7.54 -4.58 0.12
CA THR A 32 6.30 -5.33 0.32
C THR A 32 6.52 -6.72 0.92
N ARG A 33 7.75 -7.25 0.90
CA ARG A 33 8.15 -8.37 1.76
C ARG A 33 7.84 -8.15 3.24
N TYR A 34 8.11 -6.95 3.75
CA TYR A 34 7.87 -6.62 5.15
C TYR A 34 6.37 -6.48 5.43
N LEU A 35 5.59 -6.01 4.45
CA LEU A 35 4.12 -6.03 4.54
C LEU A 35 3.62 -7.46 4.77
N TYR A 36 4.10 -8.43 3.99
CA TYR A 36 3.76 -9.85 4.18
C TYR A 36 4.16 -10.37 5.58
N GLN A 37 5.41 -10.12 6.00
CA GLN A 37 5.88 -10.57 7.32
C GLN A 37 5.04 -10.01 8.47
N LEU A 38 4.70 -8.73 8.39
CA LEU A 38 3.86 -8.07 9.38
C LEU A 38 2.43 -8.61 9.37
N ALA A 39 1.84 -8.87 8.19
CA ALA A 39 0.50 -9.44 8.05
C ALA A 39 0.39 -10.87 8.61
N MET A 40 1.45 -11.67 8.47
CA MET A 40 1.49 -13.05 8.98
C MET A 40 1.84 -13.14 10.47
N THR A 41 2.18 -12.01 11.10
CA THR A 41 2.54 -11.97 12.52
C THR A 41 1.28 -11.75 13.37
N SER A 42 1.06 -12.59 14.38
CA SER A 42 -0.08 -12.48 15.30
C SER A 42 0.09 -11.44 16.42
N GLN A 43 1.25 -10.80 16.50
CA GLN A 43 1.59 -9.83 17.53
C GLN A 43 1.20 -8.40 17.10
N PRO A 44 0.64 -7.59 18.02
CA PRO A 44 0.32 -6.20 17.73
C PRO A 44 1.57 -5.41 17.33
N GLN A 45 1.51 -4.72 16.19
CA GLN A 45 2.63 -3.96 15.63
C GLN A 45 2.43 -2.46 15.87
N LEU A 46 3.41 -1.81 16.52
CA LEU A 46 3.42 -0.36 16.71
C LEU A 46 4.43 0.31 15.78
N LEU A 47 3.95 1.12 14.84
CA LEU A 47 4.79 1.94 13.97
C LEU A 47 5.11 3.27 14.66
N THR A 48 6.27 3.33 15.34
CA THR A 48 6.70 4.53 16.09
C THR A 48 6.97 5.74 15.18
N ARG A 49 7.14 6.95 15.74
CA ARG A 49 7.17 8.24 15.03
C ARG A 49 8.54 8.73 14.48
N PRO A 50 9.32 7.97 13.69
CA PRO A 50 10.29 8.65 12.81
C PRO A 50 9.57 9.46 11.72
N ARG A 51 9.84 10.76 11.62
CA ARG A 51 9.23 11.65 10.61
C ARG A 51 9.64 11.19 9.19
N ARG A 52 8.72 11.23 8.23
CA ARG A 52 8.94 10.88 6.79
C ARG A 52 9.37 9.43 6.51
N PHE A 53 9.15 8.51 7.45
CA PHE A 53 9.52 7.10 7.26
C PHE A 53 8.54 6.28 6.38
N GLY A 54 7.58 6.94 5.73
CA GLY A 54 6.62 6.25 4.85
C GLY A 54 5.55 5.43 5.59
N LYS A 55 5.27 5.71 6.86
CA LYS A 55 4.24 5.00 7.65
C LYS A 55 2.86 5.08 7.02
N SER A 56 2.41 6.27 6.62
CA SER A 56 1.10 6.43 6.00
C SER A 56 0.99 5.64 4.69
N THR A 57 2.06 5.64 3.88
CA THR A 57 2.13 4.83 2.65
C THR A 57 2.09 3.35 2.93
N LEU A 58 2.71 2.90 4.02
CA LEU A 58 2.65 1.51 4.46
C LEU A 58 1.25 1.12 4.93
N VAL A 59 0.55 1.98 5.69
CA VAL A 59 -0.84 1.75 6.11
C VAL A 59 -1.78 1.71 4.90
N SER A 60 -1.64 2.64 3.95
CA SER A 60 -2.41 2.64 2.70
C SER A 60 -2.15 1.39 1.85
N ALA A 61 -0.92 0.85 1.86
CA ALA A 61 -0.64 -0.43 1.21
C ALA A 61 -1.29 -1.61 1.93
N PHE A 62 -1.36 -1.62 3.26
CA PHE A 62 -2.10 -2.66 3.99
C PHE A 62 -3.59 -2.63 3.69
N GLU A 63 -4.19 -1.44 3.68
CA GLU A 63 -5.59 -1.24 3.33
C GLU A 63 -5.88 -1.86 1.95
N GLU A 64 -5.09 -1.48 0.94
CA GLU A 64 -5.20 -2.02 -0.42
C GLU A 64 -5.01 -3.55 -0.46
N LEU A 65 -4.01 -4.06 0.25
CA LEU A 65 -3.70 -5.50 0.30
C LEU A 65 -4.83 -6.32 0.92
N PHE A 66 -5.45 -5.82 1.98
CA PHE A 66 -6.53 -6.53 2.66
C PHE A 66 -7.87 -6.41 1.93
N LEU A 67 -8.14 -5.26 1.29
CA LEU A 67 -9.37 -5.01 0.52
C LEU A 67 -9.40 -5.69 -0.85
N HIS A 68 -8.25 -5.87 -1.49
CA HIS A 68 -8.21 -6.33 -2.89
C HIS A 68 -7.20 -7.45 -3.15
N GLY A 69 -6.24 -7.67 -2.24
CA GLY A 69 -5.21 -8.69 -2.41
C GLY A 69 -4.26 -8.39 -3.57
N VAL A 70 -3.68 -9.46 -4.12
CA VAL A 70 -2.71 -9.38 -5.23
C VAL A 70 -3.29 -9.80 -6.58
N ALA A 71 -4.55 -10.27 -6.61
CA ALA A 71 -5.24 -10.67 -7.82
C ALA A 71 -5.79 -9.44 -8.58
N PRO A 72 -6.01 -9.54 -9.90
CA PRO A 72 -6.72 -8.51 -10.65
C PRO A 72 -8.13 -8.30 -10.10
N TYR A 73 -8.57 -7.05 -10.02
CA TYR A 73 -9.89 -6.66 -9.53
C TYR A 73 -10.34 -5.39 -10.29
N ASP A 74 -11.65 -5.10 -10.29
CA ASP A 74 -12.24 -3.91 -10.92
C ASP A 74 -11.77 -3.62 -12.36
N GLY A 75 -11.45 -4.68 -13.11
CA GLY A 75 -11.01 -4.58 -14.51
C GLY A 75 -9.57 -4.11 -14.73
N HIS A 76 -8.73 -4.07 -13.68
CA HIS A 76 -7.30 -3.76 -13.80
C HIS A 76 -6.41 -4.77 -13.06
N ASP A 77 -5.12 -4.78 -13.41
CA ASP A 77 -4.11 -5.53 -12.67
C ASP A 77 -3.97 -4.98 -11.24
N SER A 78 -3.70 -5.85 -10.25
CA SER A 78 -3.43 -5.40 -8.88
C SER A 78 -2.32 -4.34 -8.82
N TYR A 79 -2.47 -3.37 -7.92
CA TYR A 79 -1.40 -2.39 -7.66
C TYR A 79 -0.12 -3.05 -7.12
N PHE A 80 -0.20 -4.29 -6.63
CA PHE A 80 0.95 -5.09 -6.22
C PHE A 80 1.69 -5.80 -7.37
N LYS A 81 1.21 -5.69 -8.61
CA LYS A 81 1.85 -6.31 -9.77
C LYS A 81 3.33 -5.93 -9.90
N GLY A 82 4.19 -6.93 -9.99
CA GLY A 82 5.64 -6.79 -10.08
C GLY A 82 6.32 -6.36 -8.77
N LEU A 83 5.63 -6.43 -7.62
CA LEU A 83 6.22 -6.24 -6.29
C LEU A 83 6.45 -7.59 -5.63
N GLU A 84 7.38 -7.67 -4.66
CA GLU A 84 7.76 -8.93 -4.01
C GLU A 84 6.55 -9.66 -3.37
N ILE A 85 5.58 -8.92 -2.82
CA ILE A 85 4.40 -9.49 -2.19
C ILE A 85 3.45 -10.23 -3.15
N GLU A 86 3.49 -9.93 -4.45
CA GLU A 86 2.68 -10.64 -5.45
C GLU A 86 2.92 -12.15 -5.42
N GLN A 87 4.16 -12.56 -5.17
CA GLN A 87 4.57 -13.97 -5.10
C GLN A 87 4.40 -14.58 -3.71
N LEU A 88 4.35 -13.74 -2.66
CA LEU A 88 4.30 -14.19 -1.26
C LEU A 88 2.87 -14.30 -0.75
N TRP A 89 1.97 -13.44 -1.21
CA TRP A 89 0.60 -13.38 -0.72
C TRP A 89 -0.16 -14.64 -1.15
N PRO A 90 -0.82 -15.36 -0.22
CA PRO A 90 -1.64 -16.49 -0.60
C PRO A 90 -2.73 -16.02 -1.55
N GLN A 91 -2.90 -16.72 -2.67
CA GLN A 91 -4.04 -16.48 -3.55
C GLN A 91 -5.29 -16.75 -2.74
N VAL A 92 -6.08 -15.71 -2.52
CA VAL A 92 -7.31 -15.81 -1.74
C VAL A 92 -8.23 -16.79 -2.47
N PRO A 93 -8.76 -17.84 -1.82
CA PRO A 93 -9.73 -18.73 -2.45
C PRO A 93 -10.92 -17.91 -2.95
N GLU A 94 -11.47 -18.22 -4.13
CA GLU A 94 -12.60 -17.51 -4.74
C GLU A 94 -13.84 -17.34 -3.82
N ASN A 95 -13.92 -18.13 -2.74
CA ASN A 95 -15.03 -18.16 -1.80
C ASN A 95 -14.80 -17.35 -0.50
N ASP A 96 -13.57 -16.98 -0.17
CA ASP A 96 -13.27 -16.08 0.94
C ASP A 96 -12.98 -14.71 0.33
N GLY A 97 -13.98 -13.84 0.27
CA GLY A 97 -13.77 -12.49 -0.24
C GLY A 97 -12.71 -11.71 0.55
N PRO A 98 -12.28 -10.54 0.04
CA PRO A 98 -11.33 -9.70 0.75
C PRO A 98 -11.78 -9.34 2.17
N PHE A 99 -10.82 -8.96 3.01
CA PHE A 99 -11.08 -8.63 4.40
C PHE A 99 -11.78 -7.27 4.51
N TYR A 100 -12.68 -7.14 5.49
CA TYR A 100 -13.20 -5.83 5.88
C TYR A 100 -12.09 -5.02 6.58
N VAL A 101 -11.76 -3.86 6.01
CA VAL A 101 -10.79 -2.93 6.59
C VAL A 101 -11.51 -1.79 7.28
N LEU A 102 -11.18 -1.57 8.55
CA LEU A 102 -11.70 -0.45 9.34
C LEU A 102 -10.62 0.63 9.48
N HIS A 103 -10.83 1.78 8.84
CA HIS A 103 -9.97 2.95 9.02
C HIS A 103 -10.50 3.81 10.17
N LEU A 104 -9.72 3.93 11.25
CA LEU A 104 -10.06 4.77 12.40
C LEU A 104 -9.20 6.03 12.38
N ASP A 105 -9.83 7.19 12.16
CA ASP A 105 -9.18 8.50 12.27
C ASP A 105 -9.71 9.26 13.49
N PHE A 106 -8.78 9.65 14.37
CA PHE A 106 -9.06 10.40 15.58
C PHE A 106 -8.59 11.86 15.50
N SER A 107 -8.06 12.28 14.35
CA SER A 107 -7.51 13.63 14.15
C SER A 107 -8.57 14.72 14.27
N GLU A 108 -9.83 14.40 13.95
CA GLU A 108 -10.95 15.33 13.98
C GLU A 108 -11.68 15.38 15.33
N LEU A 109 -11.53 14.36 16.19
CA LEU A 109 -12.26 14.29 17.46
C LEU A 109 -11.88 15.40 18.46
N LEU A 110 -10.69 15.97 18.33
CA LEU A 110 -10.23 17.06 19.19
C LEU A 110 -10.78 18.44 18.80
N GLN A 111 -11.49 18.56 17.67
CA GLN A 111 -11.98 19.86 17.19
C GLN A 111 -13.23 20.35 17.95
N ASN A 112 -13.91 19.44 18.67
CA ASN A 112 -15.13 19.73 19.43
C ASN A 112 -14.86 20.06 20.92
N CYS A 113 -13.60 20.10 21.35
CA CYS A 113 -13.23 20.61 22.67
C CYS A 113 -12.90 22.12 22.56
N LYS A 114 -13.94 22.93 22.38
CA LYS A 114 -13.91 24.39 22.63
C LYS A 114 -15.12 24.78 23.46
#